data_AF-A0A6B2XMK9-F1
#
_entry.id   AF-A0A6B2XMK9-F1
#
_cell.length_a   1.000
_cell.length_b   1.000
_cell.length_c   1.000
_cell.angle_alpha   90.00
_cell.angle_beta   90.00
_cell.angle_gamma   90.00
#
_symmetry.space_group_name_H-M   'P 1'
#
loop_
_entity.id
_entity.type
_entity.pdbx_description
1 polymer ?
#
loop_
_entity_poly.entity_id
_entity_poly.type
_entity_poly.pdbx_seq_one_letter_code
_entity_poly.pdbx_strand_id
1 'polypeptide(L)' 'MGSPSDRSRGSSSGRSPGSSDGGPAGTLVLGRHGQSTFNAGDRFTGLLDVPLSDVGVAEAGRAARLLADAVAREPALAPR' A
#
# COMPACT_ATOMS: atom_id res chain seq x y z
N MET A 1 -4.11 31.25 -57.96
CA MET A 1 -4.98 30.12 -57.61
C MET A 1 -4.36 29.39 -56.41
N GLY A 2 -5.03 29.43 -55.26
CA GLY A 2 -4.81 28.54 -54.10
C GLY A 2 -3.70 28.88 -53.09
N SER A 3 -3.96 29.82 -52.18
CA SER A 3 -3.23 29.88 -50.89
C SER A 3 -3.68 28.72 -49.99
N PRO A 4 -2.79 27.95 -49.35
CA PRO A 4 -3.20 26.92 -48.41
C PRO A 4 -3.49 27.54 -47.02
N SER A 5 -4.78 27.65 -46.75
CA SER A 5 -5.42 27.27 -45.48
C SER A 5 -4.64 27.51 -44.18
N ASP A 6 -5.03 28.59 -43.52
CA ASP A 6 -4.90 28.85 -42.08
C ASP A 6 -5.47 27.66 -41.28
N ARG A 7 -4.58 26.91 -40.61
CA ARG A 7 -4.96 25.84 -39.69
C ARG A 7 -5.09 26.44 -38.30
N SER A 8 -6.33 26.71 -37.91
CA SER A 8 -6.71 27.06 -36.56
C SER A 8 -6.16 26.02 -35.57
N ARG A 9 -5.22 26.46 -34.74
CA ARG A 9 -4.77 25.70 -33.57
C ARG A 9 -5.93 25.66 -32.58
N GLY A 10 -6.64 24.55 -32.52
CA GLY A 10 -7.56 24.27 -31.43
C GLY A 10 -6.82 24.37 -30.09
N SER A 11 -7.17 25.37 -29.29
CA SER A 11 -6.75 25.49 -27.91
C SER A 11 -7.36 24.34 -27.13
N SER A 12 -6.59 23.27 -26.92
CA SER A 12 -6.90 22.27 -25.90
C SER A 12 -6.61 22.94 -24.56
N SER A 13 -7.66 23.49 -23.94
CA SER A 13 -7.65 23.87 -22.55
C SER A 13 -7.27 22.63 -21.74
N GLY A 14 -5.98 22.55 -21.37
CA GLY A 14 -5.47 21.53 -20.48
C GLY A 14 -6.33 21.53 -19.22
N ARG A 15 -6.95 20.38 -18.93
CA ARG A 15 -7.53 20.13 -17.61
C ARG A 15 -6.39 20.33 -16.61
N SER A 16 -6.48 21.40 -15.83
CA SER A 16 -5.63 21.57 -14.66
C SER A 16 -5.86 20.34 -13.76
N PRO A 17 -4.82 19.63 -13.33
CA PRO A 17 -5.01 18.55 -12.38
C PRO A 17 -5.59 19.21 -11.12
N GLY A 18 -6.77 18.76 -10.71
CA GLY A 18 -7.39 19.23 -9.49
C GLY A 18 -6.38 19.12 -8.36
N SER A 19 -6.09 20.25 -7.72
CA SER A 19 -5.31 20.31 -6.49
C SER A 19 -5.98 19.36 -5.52
N SER A 20 -5.34 18.22 -5.29
CA SER A 20 -5.73 17.29 -4.26
C SER A 20 -5.46 18.02 -2.96
N ASP A 21 -6.50 18.59 -2.38
CA ASP A 21 -6.45 19.19 -1.04
C ASP A 21 -6.39 18.03 -0.03
N GLY A 22 -5.27 17.30 -0.08
CA GLY A 22 -4.96 16.20 0.80
C GLY A 22 -4.33 16.80 2.04
N GLY A 23 -5.03 16.68 3.17
CA GLY A 23 -4.38 16.86 4.48
C GLY A 23 -3.09 16.05 4.57
N PRO A 24 -2.22 16.35 5.56
CA PRO A 24 -0.89 15.74 5.63
C PRO A 24 -0.99 14.21 5.50
N ALA A 25 -0.25 13.66 4.55
CA ALA A 25 -0.25 12.23 4.27
C ALA A 25 0.06 11.45 5.56
N GLY A 26 -0.85 10.56 5.95
CA GLY A 26 -0.64 9.67 7.08
C GLY A 26 0.35 8.55 6.73
N THR A 27 0.89 7.88 7.75
CA THR A 27 1.77 6.72 7.54
C THR A 27 0.95 5.44 7.42
N LEU A 28 1.15 4.68 6.34
CA LEU A 28 0.57 3.36 6.14
C LEU A 28 1.62 2.29 6.42
N VAL A 29 1.34 1.40 7.38
CA VAL A 29 2.16 0.22 7.67
C VAL A 29 1.45 -1.02 7.13
N LEU A 30 2.13 -1.80 6.29
CA LEU A 30 1.62 -3.04 5.72
C LEU A 30 2.35 -4.24 6.32
N GLY A 31 1.59 -5.22 6.78
CA GLY A 31 2.12 -6.48 7.29
C GLY A 31 1.43 -7.66 6.60
N ARG A 32 2.19 -8.70 6.28
CA ARG A 32 1.64 -10.01 5.90
C ARG A 32 1.50 -10.84 7.17
N HIS A 33 0.46 -11.67 7.24
CA HIS A 33 0.37 -12.70 8.29
C HIS A 33 1.55 -13.68 8.19
N GLY A 34 1.88 -14.33 9.31
CA GLY A 34 2.89 -15.38 9.34
C GLY A 34 2.47 -16.62 8.55
N GLN A 35 3.35 -17.61 8.43
CA GLN A 35 3.06 -18.87 7.75
C GLN A 35 1.80 -19.54 8.33
N SER A 36 0.85 -19.90 7.46
CA SER A 36 -0.31 -20.72 7.84
C SER A 36 -0.01 -22.22 7.75
N THR A 37 -0.83 -23.05 8.40
CA THR A 37 -0.72 -24.52 8.27
C THR A 37 -0.90 -25.01 6.83
N PHE A 38 -1.68 -24.29 6.00
CA PHE A 38 -1.82 -24.61 4.58
C PHE A 38 -0.62 -24.15 3.74
N ASN A 39 -0.03 -22.99 4.06
CA ASN A 39 1.23 -22.56 3.42
C ASN A 39 2.36 -23.56 3.72
N ALA A 40 2.45 -24.06 4.96
CA ALA A 40 3.43 -25.08 5.34
C ALA A 40 3.25 -26.42 4.61
N GLY A 41 2.02 -26.72 4.16
CA GLY A 41 1.70 -27.93 3.41
C GLY A 41 1.58 -27.72 1.90
N ASP A 42 2.05 -26.60 1.36
CA ASP A 42 1.95 -26.23 -0.07
C ASP A 42 0.52 -26.31 -0.63
N ARG A 43 -0.47 -25.95 0.19
CA ARG A 43 -1.89 -25.96 -0.19
C ARG A 43 -2.40 -24.56 -0.48
N PHE A 44 -3.18 -24.45 -1.55
CA PHE A 44 -3.95 -23.24 -1.83
C PHE A 44 -5.01 -23.03 -0.74
N THR A 45 -5.05 -21.83 -0.15
CA THR A 45 -5.97 -21.49 0.95
C THR A 45 -7.29 -20.89 0.46
N GLY A 46 -7.24 -20.02 -0.56
CA GLY A 46 -8.41 -19.28 -1.02
C GLY A 46 -8.95 -18.34 0.06
N LEU A 47 -10.25 -18.44 0.33
CA LEU A 47 -10.98 -17.61 1.31
C LEU A 47 -11.12 -18.29 2.68
N LEU A 48 -10.49 -19.45 2.89
CA LEU A 48 -10.57 -20.17 4.16
C LEU A 48 -9.74 -19.47 5.23
N ASP A 49 -10.31 -19.37 6.43
CA ASP A 49 -9.59 -18.90 7.61
C ASP A 49 -8.79 -20.06 8.22
N VAL A 50 -7.50 -20.11 7.89
CA VAL A 50 -6.59 -21.19 8.26
C VAL A 50 -5.66 -20.72 9.38
N PRO A 51 -5.49 -21.50 10.46
CA PRO A 51 -4.62 -21.09 11.56
C PRO A 51 -3.16 -20.94 11.12
N LEU A 52 -2.42 -20.09 11.84
CA LEU A 52 -0.96 -19.99 11.74
C LEU A 52 -0.31 -21.31 12.15
N SER A 53 0.84 -21.63 11.55
CA SER A 53 1.75 -22.64 12.09
C SER A 53 2.50 -22.07 13.29
N ASP A 54 3.19 -22.93 14.06
CA ASP A 54 4.07 -22.46 15.14
C ASP A 54 5.14 -21.48 14.63
N VAL A 55 5.63 -21.70 13.41
CA VAL A 55 6.52 -20.77 12.69
C VAL A 55 5.82 -19.43 12.46
N GLY A 56 4.59 -19.46 11.93
CA GLY A 56 3.82 -18.24 11.69
C GLY A 56 3.52 -17.44 12.95
N VAL A 57 3.28 -18.12 14.08
CA VAL A 57 3.11 -17.47 15.39
C VAL A 57 4.42 -16.80 15.84
N ALA A 58 5.56 -17.47 15.68
CA ALA A 58 6.86 -16.89 15.98
C ALA A 58 7.20 -15.67 15.08
N GLU A 59 6.85 -15.74 13.79
CA GLU A 59 6.98 -14.63 12.84
C GLU A 59 6.13 -13.42 13.25
N ALA A 60 4.87 -13.64 13.62
CA ALA A 60 3.99 -12.58 14.11
C ALA A 60 4.57 -11.93 15.38
N GLY A 61 5.10 -12.72 16.30
CA GLY A 61 5.80 -12.21 17.49
C GLY A 61 7.04 -11.37 17.15
N ARG A 62 7.82 -11.79 16.14
CA ARG A 62 8.98 -11.02 15.65
C ARG A 62 8.54 -9.70 15.00
N ALA A 63 7.51 -9.73 14.18
CA ALA A 63 6.96 -8.54 13.53
C ALA A 63 6.46 -7.52 14.55
N ALA A 64 5.80 -7.98 15.62
CA ALA A 64 5.36 -7.10 16.72
C ALA A 64 6.53 -6.38 17.41
N ARG A 65 7.64 -7.09 17.67
CA ARG A 65 8.86 -6.49 18.25
C ARG A 65 9.46 -5.44 17.31
N LEU A 66 9.57 -5.75 16.02
CA LEU A 66 10.08 -4.81 15.02
C LEU A 66 9.23 -3.54 14.91
N LEU A 67 7.90 -3.69 15.02
CA LEU A 67 6.98 -2.56 15.01
C LEU A 67 7.15 -1.70 16.27
N ALA A 68 7.26 -2.32 17.44
CA ALA A 68 7.52 -1.60 18.69
C ALA A 68 8.84 -0.81 18.62
N ASP A 69 9.90 -1.43 18.11
CA ASP A 69 11.20 -0.77 17.92
C ASP A 69 11.12 0.39 16.91
N ALA A 70 10.31 0.23 15.85
CA ALA A 70 10.08 1.30 14.87
C ALA A 70 9.37 2.49 15.51
N VAL A 71 8.30 2.25 16.29
CA VAL A 71 7.59 3.30 17.03
C VAL A 71 8.50 3.97 18.07
N ALA A 72 9.39 3.22 18.73
CA ALA A 72 10.34 3.79 19.68
C ALA A 72 11.36 4.73 19.00
N ARG A 73 11.80 4.42 17.77
CA ARG A 73 12.68 5.30 16.98
C ARG A 73 11.94 6.48 16.37
N GLU A 74 10.69 6.27 15.97
CA GLU A 74 9.84 7.25 15.29
C GLU A 74 8.46 7.31 15.98
N PRO A 75 8.31 8.10 17.06
CA PRO A 75 7.06 8.18 17.81
C PRO A 75 5.85 8.63 16.98
N ALA A 76 6.08 9.30 15.83
CA ALA A 76 5.04 9.67 14.88
C ALA A 76 4.32 8.46 14.23
N LEU A 77 4.90 7.26 14.31
CA LEU A 77 4.29 6.01 13.86
C LEU A 77 3.32 5.40 14.89
N ALA A 78 3.29 5.92 16.12
CA ALA A 78 2.36 5.44 17.13
C ALA A 78 0.91 5.58 16.63
N PRO A 79 0.03 4.60 16.89
CA PRO A 79 -1.40 4.74 16.60
C PRO A 79 -1.94 6.02 17.24
N ARG A 80 -2.69 6.82 16.47
CA ARG A 80 -3.37 8.01 17.00
C ARG A 80 -4.60 7.65 17.81
#